data_AF-A0AAN8V8F0-F1
#
_entry.id   AF-A0AAN8V8F0-F1
#
_cell.length_a   1.000
_cell.length_b   1.000
_cell.length_c   1.000
_cell.angle_alpha   90.00
_cell.angle_beta   90.00
_cell.angle_gamma   90.00
#
_symmetry.space_group_name_H-M   'P 1'
#
loop_
_entity.id
_entity.type
_entity.pdbx_description
1 polymer ?
#
loop_
_entity_poly.entity_id
_entity_poly.type
_entity_poly.pdbx_seq_one_letter_code
_entity_poly.pdbx_strand_id
1 'polypeptide(L)'
;MNEKDFGTMVFDFPKVLGSFTLEEMNQKVNYLKEFGFSHEDVGRLLAFKPQLMACSIEDRWKPLVKYLYYLGVQRDGMKRILAIKPMVYCVDLEATIVPKVRFLQDIGIREDAIGNMLVKFPSLLTYSLQKKIRPVVRS
;
A
#
# COMPACT_ATOMS: atom_id res chain seq x y z
N MET A 1 -4.34 12.50 -14.19
CA MET A 1 -5.33 13.05 -13.25
C MET A 1 -6.07 14.14 -13.97
N ASN A 2 -7.39 14.01 -14.11
CA ASN A 2 -8.23 15.05 -14.68
C ASN A 2 -8.53 16.13 -13.61
N GLU A 3 -9.13 17.25 -14.02
CA GLU A 3 -9.46 18.37 -13.14
C GLU A 3 -10.41 17.98 -11.99
N LYS A 4 -11.35 17.07 -12.25
CA LYS A 4 -12.32 16.61 -11.23
C LYS A 4 -11.63 15.83 -10.11
N ASP A 5 -10.78 14.86 -10.47
CA ASP A 5 -10.01 14.05 -9.52
C ASP A 5 -9.07 14.94 -8.69
N PHE A 6 -8.40 15.90 -9.34
CA PHE A 6 -7.57 16.88 -8.64
C PHE A 6 -8.38 17.75 -7.68
N GLY A 7 -9.54 18.25 -8.11
CA GLY A 7 -10.45 19.01 -7.26
C GLY A 7 -10.90 18.23 -6.03
N THR A 8 -11.26 16.96 -6.18
CA THR A 8 -11.60 16.07 -5.04
C THR A 8 -10.40 15.88 -4.11
N MET A 9 -9.22 15.62 -4.65
CA MET A 9 -8.00 15.44 -3.86
C MET A 9 -7.68 16.67 -2.99
N VAL A 10 -7.78 17.86 -3.59
CA VAL A 10 -7.54 19.15 -2.90
C VAL A 10 -8.61 19.40 -1.84
N PHE A 11 -9.88 19.09 -2.14
CA PHE A 11 -10.97 19.26 -1.18
C PHE A 11 -10.79 18.38 0.06
N ASP A 12 -10.47 17.09 -0.14
CA ASP A 12 -10.30 16.12 0.95
C ASP A 12 -8.97 16.28 1.70
N PHE A 13 -7.96 16.87 1.05
CA PHE A 13 -6.63 17.06 1.62
C PHE A 13 -5.99 18.37 1.16
N PRO A 14 -6.48 19.53 1.64
CA PRO A 14 -6.06 20.85 1.15
C PRO A 14 -4.58 21.15 1.40
N LYS A 15 -3.97 20.46 2.37
CA LYS A 15 -2.52 20.52 2.63
C LYS A 15 -1.69 20.16 1.39
N VAL A 16 -2.25 19.39 0.44
CA VAL A 16 -1.54 19.01 -0.78
C VAL A 16 -1.06 20.21 -1.59
N LEU A 17 -1.79 21.33 -1.58
CA LEU A 17 -1.46 22.53 -2.38
C LEU A 17 -0.32 23.37 -1.82
N GLY A 18 -0.04 23.28 -0.51
CA GLY A 18 0.96 24.10 0.15
C GLY A 18 2.14 23.33 0.72
N SER A 19 2.05 21.99 0.77
CA SER A 19 3.05 21.14 1.42
C SER A 19 3.92 20.34 0.47
N PHE A 20 3.58 20.27 -0.83
CA PHE A 20 4.37 19.52 -1.81
C PHE A 20 4.62 20.34 -3.06
N THR A 21 5.85 20.26 -3.55
CA THR A 21 6.26 20.79 -4.84
C THR A 21 5.67 19.95 -5.97
N LEU A 22 5.51 20.55 -7.15
CA LEU A 22 5.09 19.83 -8.35
C LEU A 22 6.02 18.64 -8.67
N GLU A 23 7.31 18.79 -8.37
CA GLU A 23 8.31 17.74 -8.54
C GLU A 23 8.03 16.53 -7.64
N GLU A 24 7.81 16.73 -6.34
CA GLU A 24 7.46 15.65 -5.41
C GLU A 24 6.16 14.94 -5.83
N MET A 25 5.16 15.70 -6.28
CA MET A 25 3.93 15.13 -6.80
C MET A 25 4.17 14.28 -8.06
N ASN A 26 5.02 14.75 -8.97
CA ASN A 26 5.35 14.01 -10.19
C ASN A 26 6.16 12.75 -9.89
N GLN A 27 7.11 12.81 -8.96
CA GLN A 27 7.85 11.63 -8.49
C GLN A 27 6.90 10.56 -7.95
N LYS A 28 5.90 10.98 -7.14
CA LYS A 28 4.85 10.09 -6.64
C LYS A 28 4.03 9.45 -7.74
N VAL A 29 3.55 10.26 -8.69
CA VAL A 29 2.77 9.78 -9.83
C VAL A 29 3.56 8.80 -10.69
N ASN A 30 4.83 9.10 -10.96
CA ASN A 30 5.70 8.26 -11.79
C ASN A 30 5.98 6.93 -11.11
N TYR A 31 6.29 6.92 -9.81
CA TYR A 31 6.48 5.68 -9.06
C TYR A 31 5.23 4.80 -9.07
N LEU A 32 4.03 5.39 -8.93
CA LEU A 32 2.78 4.63 -9.03
C LEU A 32 2.59 4.03 -10.43
N LYS A 33 2.98 4.73 -11.49
CA LYS A 33 2.93 4.20 -12.86
C LYS A 33 3.86 3.00 -13.07
N GLU A 34 4.96 2.87 -12.34
CA GLU A 34 5.87 1.71 -12.44
C GLU A 34 5.18 0.39 -12.06
N PHE A 35 4.11 0.42 -11.25
CA PHE A 35 3.27 -0.76 -10.98
C PHE A 35 2.32 -1.12 -12.13
N GLY A 36 2.32 -0.36 -13.23
CA GLY A 36 1.45 -0.56 -14.38
C GLY A 36 0.08 0.11 -14.25
N PHE A 37 -0.06 1.14 -13.39
CA PHE A 37 -1.28 1.96 -13.36
C PHE A 37 -1.33 2.89 -14.59
N SER A 38 -2.53 3.08 -15.14
CA SER A 38 -2.75 4.15 -16.12
C SER A 38 -2.69 5.52 -15.45
N HIS A 39 -2.49 6.58 -16.23
CA HIS A 39 -2.48 7.93 -15.69
C HIS A 39 -3.81 8.35 -15.03
N GLU A 40 -4.93 7.80 -15.51
CA GLU A 40 -6.25 7.98 -14.93
C GLU A 40 -6.40 7.23 -13.62
N ASP A 41 -5.95 5.97 -13.56
CA ASP A 41 -6.01 5.17 -12.33
C ASP A 41 -5.18 5.79 -11.21
N VAL A 42 -3.99 6.32 -11.52
CA VAL A 42 -3.19 7.05 -10.52
C VAL A 42 -3.95 8.28 -10.01
N GLY A 43 -4.61 9.02 -10.91
CA GLY A 43 -5.44 10.17 -10.54
C GLY A 43 -6.56 9.78 -9.58
N ARG A 44 -7.33 8.75 -9.92
CA ARG A 44 -8.40 8.22 -9.06
C ARG A 44 -7.88 7.70 -7.72
N LEU A 45 -6.73 7.02 -7.71
CA LEU A 45 -6.10 6.49 -6.51
C LEU A 45 -5.69 7.61 -5.54
N LEU A 46 -5.04 8.65 -6.06
CA LEU A 46 -4.58 9.79 -5.27
C LEU A 46 -5.76 10.67 -4.81
N ALA A 47 -6.79 10.83 -5.64
CA ALA A 47 -8.04 11.48 -5.22
C ALA A 47 -8.75 10.71 -4.11
N PHE A 48 -8.78 9.37 -4.19
CA PHE A 48 -9.39 8.51 -3.17
C PHE A 48 -8.57 8.45 -1.86
N LYS A 49 -7.24 8.48 -1.95
CA LYS A 49 -6.31 8.46 -0.81
C LYS A 49 -5.18 9.46 -0.97
N PRO A 50 -5.46 10.76 -0.76
CA PRO A 50 -4.45 11.81 -0.85
C PRO A 50 -3.32 11.66 0.17
N GLN A 51 -3.53 10.92 1.26
CA GLN A 51 -2.49 10.65 2.26
C GLN A 51 -1.26 9.96 1.66
N LEU A 52 -1.40 9.26 0.52
CA LEU A 52 -0.28 8.69 -0.22
C LEU A 52 0.78 9.73 -0.60
N MET A 53 0.36 10.98 -0.85
CA MET A 53 1.26 12.09 -1.20
C MET A 53 2.21 12.43 -0.05
N ALA A 54 1.74 12.28 1.20
CA ALA A 54 2.51 12.58 2.40
C ALA A 54 3.45 11.44 2.85
N CYS A 55 3.30 10.23 2.30
CA CYS A 55 4.13 9.08 2.69
C CYS A 55 5.49 9.16 1.96
N SER A 56 6.61 8.75 2.57
CA SER A 56 7.92 8.76 1.89
C SER A 56 8.06 7.60 0.90
N ILE A 57 8.58 7.86 -0.32
CA ILE A 57 8.88 6.75 -1.25
C ILE A 57 10.03 5.90 -0.69
N GLU A 58 11.10 6.54 -0.23
CA GLU A 58 12.31 5.87 0.23
C GLU A 58 12.11 5.12 1.55
N ASP A 59 11.35 5.69 2.49
CA ASP A 59 11.24 5.12 3.84
C ASP A 59 10.00 4.23 4.03
N ARG A 60 8.98 4.39 3.18
CA ARG A 60 7.72 3.62 3.30
C ARG A 60 7.51 2.70 2.11
N TRP A 61 7.53 3.24 0.89
CA TRP A 61 7.08 2.48 -0.28
C TRP A 61 8.11 1.45 -0.75
N LYS A 62 9.36 1.87 -0.97
CA LYS A 62 10.43 0.98 -1.44
C LYS A 62 10.71 -0.17 -0.46
N PRO A 63 10.79 0.02 0.87
CA PRO A 63 11.00 -1.08 1.81
C PRO A 63 9.86 -2.09 1.76
N LEU A 64 8.60 -1.62 1.72
CA LEU A 64 7.44 -2.49 1.60
C LEU A 64 7.46 -3.28 0.28
N VAL A 65 7.73 -2.61 -0.84
CA VAL A 65 7.81 -3.24 -2.16
C VAL A 65 8.87 -4.33 -2.19
N LYS A 66 10.06 -4.03 -1.66
CA LYS A 66 11.16 -4.98 -1.54
C LYS A 66 10.74 -6.19 -0.69
N TYR A 67 10.06 -5.95 0.44
CA TYR A 67 9.57 -7.02 1.31
C TYR A 67 8.51 -7.90 0.65
N LEU A 68 7.53 -7.29 -0.04
CA LEU A 68 6.52 -8.02 -0.80
C LEU A 68 7.15 -8.86 -1.91
N TYR A 69 8.19 -8.33 -2.58
CA TYR A 69 8.95 -9.09 -3.58
C TYR A 69 9.64 -10.33 -2.96
N TYR A 70 10.25 -10.20 -1.78
CA TYR A 70 10.82 -11.36 -1.07
C TYR A 70 9.77 -12.42 -0.72
N LEU A 71 8.52 -12.01 -0.46
CA LEU A 71 7.39 -12.93 -0.25
C LEU A 71 6.81 -13.50 -1.57
N GLY A 72 7.47 -13.29 -2.71
CA GLY A 72 7.03 -13.77 -4.02
C GLY A 72 5.88 -12.97 -4.64
N VAL A 73 5.54 -11.80 -4.09
CA VAL A 73 4.50 -10.94 -4.66
C VAL A 73 5.06 -10.21 -5.88
N GLN A 74 4.48 -10.48 -7.04
CA GLN A 74 4.85 -9.81 -8.29
C GLN A 74 4.20 -8.43 -8.43
N ARG A 75 4.65 -7.65 -9.41
CA ARG A 75 4.19 -6.29 -9.70
C ARG A 75 2.67 -6.16 -9.74
N ASP A 76 1.97 -7.06 -10.43
CA ASP A 76 0.50 -6.99 -10.57
C ASP A 76 -0.21 -7.28 -9.25
N GLY A 77 0.39 -8.12 -8.39
CA GLY A 77 -0.07 -8.34 -7.02
C GLY A 77 0.10 -7.09 -6.15
N MET A 78 1.22 -6.38 -6.29
CA MET A 78 1.46 -5.10 -5.61
C MET A 78 0.47 -4.03 -6.08
N LYS A 79 0.24 -3.91 -7.40
CA LYS A 79 -0.78 -3.05 -8.00
C LYS A 79 -2.16 -3.34 -7.39
N ARG A 80 -2.53 -4.62 -7.29
CA ARG A 80 -3.80 -5.03 -6.68
C ARG A 80 -3.90 -4.65 -5.21
N ILE A 81 -2.86 -4.89 -4.42
CA ILE A 81 -2.81 -4.51 -2.99
C ILE A 81 -3.01 -3.01 -2.86
N LEU A 82 -2.26 -2.22 -3.65
CA LEU A 82 -2.32 -0.77 -3.63
C LEU A 82 -3.69 -0.24 -4.04
N ALA A 83 -4.34 -0.82 -5.05
CA ALA A 83 -5.67 -0.42 -5.49
C ALA A 83 -6.76 -0.69 -4.43
N ILE A 84 -6.65 -1.80 -3.69
CA ILE A 84 -7.70 -2.23 -2.73
C ILE A 84 -7.46 -1.66 -1.32
N LYS A 85 -6.20 -1.61 -0.89
CA LYS A 85 -5.78 -1.06 0.40
C LYS A 85 -4.57 -0.14 0.25
N PRO A 86 -4.76 1.08 -0.27
CA PRO A 86 -3.66 2.01 -0.51
C PRO A 86 -2.88 2.35 0.76
N MET A 87 -3.58 2.44 1.91
CA MET A 87 -2.98 2.78 3.20
C MET A 87 -1.93 1.77 3.69
N VAL A 88 -1.86 0.56 3.12
CA VAL A 88 -0.76 -0.38 3.42
C VAL A 88 0.60 0.24 3.07
N TYR A 89 0.67 1.10 2.06
CA TYR A 89 1.89 1.80 1.67
C TYR A 89 2.25 2.98 2.60
N CYS A 90 1.44 3.24 3.62
CA CYS A 90 1.67 4.31 4.58
C CYS A 90 1.85 3.80 6.01
N VAL A 91 1.71 2.49 6.26
CA VAL A 91 1.99 1.93 7.58
C VAL A 91 3.48 1.64 7.74
N ASP A 92 3.89 1.51 8.99
CA ASP A 92 5.25 1.08 9.32
C ASP A 92 5.43 -0.42 9.05
N LEU A 93 6.36 -0.76 8.15
CA LEU A 93 6.61 -2.14 7.73
C LEU A 93 6.99 -3.04 8.91
N GLU A 94 7.99 -2.62 9.68
CA GLU A 94 8.58 -3.40 10.78
C GLU A 94 7.62 -3.53 11.96
N ALA A 95 6.89 -2.47 12.30
CA ALA A 95 5.96 -2.48 13.42
C ALA A 95 4.62 -3.15 13.06
N THR A 96 4.22 -3.15 11.78
CA THR A 96 2.85 -3.53 11.39
C THR A 96 2.79 -4.80 10.54
N ILE A 97 3.62 -4.92 9.51
CA ILE A 97 3.50 -5.96 8.48
C ILE A 97 4.35 -7.18 8.85
N VAL A 98 5.61 -6.95 9.19
CA VAL A 98 6.57 -8.02 9.55
C VAL A 98 6.05 -8.92 10.69
N PRO A 99 5.45 -8.40 11.79
CA PRO A 99 4.96 -9.26 12.87
C PRO A 99 3.79 -10.16 12.44
N LYS A 100 2.98 -9.72 11.46
CA LYS A 100 1.89 -10.53 10.92
C LYS A 100 2.43 -11.66 10.05
N VAL A 101 3.41 -11.36 9.19
CA VAL A 101 4.04 -12.36 8.34
C VAL A 101 4.79 -13.39 9.18
N ARG A 102 5.57 -12.95 10.18
CA ARG A 102 6.23 -13.84 11.14
C ARG A 102 5.25 -14.77 11.84
N PHE A 103 4.13 -14.23 12.32
CA PHE A 103 3.09 -15.07 12.92
C PHE A 103 2.54 -16.15 11.96
N LEU A 104 2.34 -15.82 10.68
CA LEU A 104 1.90 -16.79 9.68
C LEU A 104 2.98 -17.85 9.38
N GLN A 105 4.26 -17.46 9.41
CA GLN A 105 5.38 -18.40 9.30
C GLN A 105 5.46 -19.33 10.52
N ASP A 106 5.29 -18.79 11.74
CA ASP A 106 5.36 -19.53 13.00
C ASP A 106 4.30 -20.65 13.09
N ILE A 107 3.15 -20.47 12.43
CA ILE A 107 2.08 -21.48 12.36
C ILE A 107 2.25 -22.43 11.15
N GLY A 108 3.38 -22.36 10.44
CA GLY A 108 3.76 -23.28 9.37
C GLY A 108 3.31 -22.89 7.96
N ILE A 109 2.84 -21.66 7.72
CA ILE A 109 2.49 -21.22 6.36
C ILE A 109 3.77 -20.86 5.60
N ARG A 110 3.93 -21.45 4.42
CA ARG A 110 5.05 -21.17 3.52
C ARG A 110 5.03 -19.74 2.99
N GLU A 111 6.20 -19.15 2.77
CA GLU A 111 6.36 -17.75 2.35
C GLU A 111 5.63 -17.43 1.03
N ASP A 112 5.70 -18.32 0.05
CA ASP A 112 5.01 -18.15 -1.24
C ASP A 112 3.48 -18.18 -1.10
N ALA A 113 2.97 -18.99 -0.17
CA ALA A 113 1.56 -19.00 0.17
C ALA A 113 1.15 -17.69 0.88
N ILE A 114 1.99 -17.16 1.77
CA ILE A 114 1.76 -15.87 2.43
C ILE A 114 1.66 -14.75 1.39
N GLY A 115 2.60 -14.64 0.46
CA GLY A 115 2.54 -13.64 -0.61
C GLY A 115 1.22 -13.69 -1.38
N ASN A 116 0.80 -14.89 -1.78
CA ASN A 116 -0.48 -15.11 -2.45
C ASN A 116 -1.69 -14.72 -1.57
N MET A 117 -1.67 -15.03 -0.28
CA MET A 117 -2.71 -14.63 0.67
C MET A 117 -2.82 -13.11 0.79
N LEU A 118 -1.69 -12.40 0.85
CA LEU A 118 -1.67 -10.93 0.92
C LEU A 118 -2.27 -10.31 -0.35
N VAL A 119 -1.96 -10.87 -1.52
CA VAL A 119 -2.53 -10.40 -2.79
C VAL A 119 -4.03 -10.65 -2.84
N LYS A 120 -4.51 -11.85 -2.45
CA LYS A 120 -5.94 -12.18 -2.46
C LYS A 120 -6.72 -11.38 -1.42
N PHE A 121 -6.15 -11.19 -0.24
CA PHE A 121 -6.78 -10.54 0.91
C PHE A 121 -5.92 -9.39 1.51
N PRO A 122 -5.75 -8.25 0.81
CA PRO A 122 -4.93 -7.14 1.28
C PRO A 122 -5.34 -6.58 2.66
N SER A 123 -6.63 -6.72 3.01
CA SER A 123 -7.16 -6.31 4.32
C SER A 123 -6.47 -6.99 5.51
N LEU A 124 -5.87 -8.17 5.33
CA LEU A 124 -5.09 -8.86 6.37
C LEU A 124 -3.98 -7.96 6.94
N LEU A 125 -3.39 -7.11 6.10
CA LEU A 125 -2.31 -6.19 6.50
C LEU A 125 -2.79 -5.07 7.42
N THR A 126 -4.09 -4.74 7.36
CA THR A 126 -4.73 -3.70 8.17
C THR A 126 -5.44 -4.25 9.42
N TYR A 127 -5.66 -5.56 9.52
CA TYR A 127 -6.29 -6.15 10.69
C TYR A 127 -5.35 -6.21 11.89
N SER A 128 -5.92 -6.10 13.09
CA SER A 128 -5.16 -6.29 14.33
C SER A 128 -4.73 -7.76 14.43
N LEU A 129 -3.42 -7.98 14.57
CA LEU A 129 -2.86 -9.32 14.76
C LEU A 129 -3.47 -10.00 16.00
N GLN A 130 -3.55 -9.28 17.11
CA GLN A 130 -4.03 -9.81 18.38
C GLN A 130 -5.55 -9.98 18.42
N LYS A 131 -6.30 -9.01 17.90
CA LYS A 131 -7.76 -9.00 18.05
C LYS A 131 -8.52 -9.76 16.95
N LYS A 132 -7.91 -9.92 15.76
CA LYS A 132 -8.60 -10.51 14.61
C LYS A 132 -7.89 -11.73 14.02
N ILE A 133 -6.58 -11.66 13.82
CA ILE A 133 -5.88 -12.72 13.10
C ILE A 133 -5.64 -13.93 14.02
N ARG A 134 -5.05 -13.72 15.20
CA ARG A 134 -4.76 -14.80 16.15
C ARG A 134 -5.97 -15.63 16.58
N PRO A 135 -7.13 -15.03 16.93
CA PRO A 135 -8.29 -15.80 17.37
C PRO A 135 -8.83 -16.76 16.30
N VAL A 136 -8.83 -16.34 15.03
CA VAL A 136 -9.41 -17.11 13.91
C VAL A 136 -8.54 -18.31 13.51
N VAL A 137 -7.23 -18.24 13.74
CA VAL A 137 -6.29 -19.30 13.33
C VAL A 137 -6.07 -20.34 14.42
N ARG A 138 -6.37 -19.99 15.68
CA ARG A 138 -6.26 -20.89 16.84
C ARG A 138 -7.58 -21.53 17.27
N SER A 139 -8.69 -21.20 16.62
CA SER A 139 -10.00 -21.84 16.79
C SER A 139 -10.13 -23.08 15.91
#